data_AF-A0A183CH00-F1
#
_entry.id   AF-A0A183CH00-F1
#
_cell.length_a   1.000
_cell.length_b   1.000
_cell.length_c   1.000
_cell.angle_alpha   90.00
_cell.angle_beta   90.00
_cell.angle_gamma   90.00
#
_symmetry.space_group_name_H-M   'P 1'
#
loop_
_entity.id
_entity.type
_entity.pdbx_description
1 polymer ?
#
loop_
_entity_poly.entity_id
_entity_poly.type
_entity_poly.pdbx_seq_one_letter_code
_entity_poly.pdbx_strand_id
1 'polypeptide(L)'
;MGTQKSFGGYVANPSAEYAKMKTIIEAALDQGIYVIVDWHTGDDLATDEINYAVTWDAVVKPYSKTMIDLIRKYDKNNVIIVGTPNWDQDVDIVAKSPLTGYSNIAYSFHFYAGTHSDWLRTKAKTAYQLGLPMFVTEYGSYSANSNDVASNLKELALWYKLVDSQSMSYTAWHVADLNEQSSMLTSGVAINNICNPAYLTTYGKYIYDKLKSQNNGVSCRG
;
A
#
# COMPACT_ATOMS: atom_id res chain seq x y z
N MET A 1 -5.06 0.02 -8.62
CA MET A 1 -5.90 0.55 -9.72
C MET A 1 -6.87 1.54 -9.11
N GLY A 2 -6.80 2.82 -9.47
CA GLY A 2 -7.72 3.84 -8.94
C GLY A 2 -9.16 3.52 -9.32
N THR A 3 -10.08 3.58 -8.37
CA THR A 3 -11.51 3.27 -8.62
C THR A 3 -12.31 4.50 -9.02
N GLN A 4 -11.76 5.68 -8.72
CA GLN A 4 -12.50 6.92 -8.59
C GLN A 4 -13.02 7.49 -9.90
N LYS A 5 -14.31 7.84 -9.99
CA LYS A 5 -14.90 8.34 -11.24
C LYS A 5 -14.34 9.72 -11.63
N SER A 6 -14.19 10.61 -10.65
CA SER A 6 -13.68 11.98 -10.82
C SER A 6 -12.25 12.02 -11.38
N PHE A 7 -11.45 11.00 -11.10
CA PHE A 7 -10.07 10.86 -11.58
C PHE A 7 -9.93 9.91 -12.78
N GLY A 8 -11.04 9.51 -13.40
CA GLY A 8 -11.01 8.63 -14.57
C GLY A 8 -10.63 7.17 -14.27
N GLY A 9 -10.77 6.73 -13.01
CA GLY A 9 -10.49 5.37 -12.57
C GLY A 9 -11.51 4.33 -13.05
N TYR A 10 -11.50 3.14 -12.42
CA TYR A 10 -12.24 1.97 -12.90
C TYR A 10 -13.75 2.21 -13.05
N VAL A 11 -14.37 2.99 -12.17
CA VAL A 11 -15.81 3.29 -12.27
C VAL A 11 -16.13 4.12 -13.53
N ALA A 12 -15.21 4.96 -13.99
CA ALA A 12 -15.37 5.72 -15.24
C ALA A 12 -14.94 4.91 -16.47
N ASN A 13 -13.82 4.17 -16.39
CA ASN A 13 -13.15 3.56 -17.52
C ASN A 13 -12.80 2.07 -17.27
N PRO A 14 -13.80 1.20 -17.01
CA PRO A 14 -13.55 -0.16 -16.49
C PRO A 14 -12.68 -1.01 -17.42
N SER A 15 -12.91 -0.94 -18.73
CA SER A 15 -12.14 -1.73 -19.71
C SER A 15 -10.68 -1.28 -19.79
N ALA A 16 -10.43 0.03 -19.74
CA ALA A 16 -9.08 0.57 -19.82
C ALA A 16 -8.27 0.28 -18.54
N GLU A 17 -8.87 0.51 -17.37
CA GLU A 17 -8.20 0.25 -16.09
C GLU A 17 -7.99 -1.25 -15.85
N TYR A 18 -8.93 -2.10 -16.26
CA TYR A 18 -8.74 -3.55 -16.24
C TYR A 18 -7.59 -4.00 -17.14
N ALA A 19 -7.47 -3.44 -18.35
CA ALA A 19 -6.38 -3.79 -19.27
C ALA A 19 -5.00 -3.42 -18.70
N LYS A 20 -4.88 -2.26 -18.03
CA LYS A 20 -3.66 -1.86 -17.32
C LYS A 20 -3.33 -2.86 -16.20
N MET A 21 -4.31 -3.18 -15.35
CA MET A 21 -4.15 -4.15 -14.26
C MET A 21 -3.69 -5.51 -14.79
N LYS A 22 -4.35 -6.02 -15.83
CA LYS A 22 -4.01 -7.31 -16.46
C LYS A 22 -2.57 -7.31 -16.99
N THR A 23 -2.15 -6.24 -17.66
CA THR A 23 -0.79 -6.09 -18.18
C THR A 23 0.27 -6.20 -17.07
N ILE A 24 0.02 -5.57 -15.92
CA ILE A 24 0.95 -5.63 -14.77
C ILE A 24 0.97 -7.02 -14.13
N ILE A 25 -0.18 -7.70 -14.04
CA ILE A 25 -0.25 -9.08 -13.54
C ILE A 25 0.57 -10.02 -14.43
N GLU A 26 0.39 -9.94 -15.75
CA GLU A 26 1.13 -10.77 -16.71
C GLU A 26 2.64 -10.50 -16.63
N ALA A 27 3.05 -9.24 -16.56
CA ALA A 27 4.46 -8.89 -16.39
C ALA A 27 5.04 -9.41 -15.07
N ALA A 28 4.29 -9.34 -13.96
CA ALA A 28 4.76 -9.87 -12.66
C ALA A 28 4.95 -11.39 -12.69
N LEU A 29 4.04 -12.11 -13.36
CA LEU A 29 4.16 -13.56 -13.59
C LEU A 29 5.42 -13.88 -14.42
N ASP A 30 5.64 -13.15 -15.52
CA ASP A 30 6.79 -13.36 -16.40
C ASP A 30 8.13 -13.09 -15.69
N GLN A 31 8.15 -12.14 -14.76
CA GLN A 31 9.33 -11.81 -13.96
C GLN A 31 9.47 -12.67 -12.69
N GLY A 32 8.49 -13.54 -12.38
CA GLY A 32 8.51 -14.40 -11.20
C GLY A 32 8.45 -13.63 -9.87
N ILE A 33 7.73 -12.51 -9.84
CA ILE A 33 7.53 -11.69 -8.63
C ILE A 33 6.06 -11.68 -8.20
N TYR A 34 5.81 -11.41 -6.92
CA TYR A 34 4.44 -11.20 -6.42
C TYR A 34 3.85 -9.89 -6.95
N VAL A 35 2.53 -9.85 -7.09
CA VAL A 35 1.76 -8.65 -7.45
C VAL A 35 0.58 -8.48 -6.50
N ILE A 36 0.35 -7.24 -6.04
CA ILE A 36 -0.84 -6.87 -5.27
C ILE A 36 -1.85 -6.27 -6.26
N VAL A 37 -3.04 -6.86 -6.33
CA VAL A 37 -4.17 -6.27 -7.06
C VAL A 37 -4.94 -5.37 -6.11
N ASP A 38 -4.55 -4.09 -6.11
CA ASP A 38 -5.11 -3.09 -5.21
C ASP A 38 -6.36 -2.42 -5.81
N TRP A 39 -7.50 -2.62 -5.12
CA TRP A 39 -8.74 -1.90 -5.36
C TRP A 39 -8.70 -0.57 -4.61
N HIS A 40 -8.09 0.42 -5.26
CA HIS A 40 -7.62 1.65 -4.63
C HIS A 40 -8.76 2.69 -4.51
N THR A 41 -9.53 2.55 -3.44
CA THR A 41 -10.66 3.43 -3.09
C THR A 41 -10.23 4.56 -2.18
N GLY A 42 -10.83 5.74 -2.34
CA GLY A 42 -10.69 6.85 -1.40
C GLY A 42 -12.04 7.50 -1.09
N ASP A 43 -12.00 8.78 -0.72
CA ASP A 43 -13.13 9.52 -0.16
C ASP A 43 -14.32 9.72 -1.14
N ASP A 44 -14.16 9.42 -2.43
CA ASP A 44 -15.15 9.67 -3.47
C ASP A 44 -16.26 8.60 -3.58
N LEU A 45 -16.13 7.48 -2.87
CA LEU A 45 -17.23 6.52 -2.69
C LEU A 45 -18.12 6.85 -1.49
N ALA A 46 -17.67 7.74 -0.60
CA ALA A 46 -18.52 8.34 0.41
C ALA A 46 -19.27 9.49 -0.26
N THR A 47 -20.57 9.32 -0.48
CA THR A 47 -21.40 10.42 -0.98
C THR A 47 -21.39 11.55 0.05
N ASP A 48 -21.09 12.78 -0.39
CA ASP A 48 -21.06 14.03 0.42
C ASP A 48 -22.34 14.27 1.26
N GLU A 49 -23.39 13.49 1.07
CA GLU A 49 -24.67 13.63 1.75
C GLU A 49 -24.73 13.02 3.16
N ILE A 50 -23.83 12.08 3.52
CA ILE A 50 -23.80 11.50 4.87
C ILE A 50 -22.37 11.14 5.30
N ASN A 51 -21.86 11.86 6.31
CA ASN A 51 -20.58 11.62 6.97
C ASN A 51 -20.66 10.32 7.82
N TYR A 52 -20.75 9.15 7.20
CA TYR A 52 -20.61 7.89 7.91
C TYR A 52 -19.15 7.70 8.29
N ALA A 53 -18.85 7.66 9.59
CA ALA A 53 -17.55 7.20 10.05
C ALA A 53 -17.33 5.76 9.56
N VAL A 54 -16.31 5.57 8.72
CA VAL A 54 -15.88 4.25 8.23
C VAL A 54 -15.17 3.53 9.37
N THR A 55 -15.94 2.85 10.22
CA THR A 55 -15.40 2.09 11.36
C THR A 55 -15.16 0.63 11.01
N TRP A 56 -14.30 -0.03 11.79
CA TRP A 56 -13.99 -1.45 11.61
C TRP A 56 -15.24 -2.32 11.68
N ASP A 57 -15.99 -2.25 12.77
CA ASP A 57 -17.11 -3.18 13.00
C ASP A 57 -18.34 -2.87 12.14
N ALA A 58 -18.60 -1.59 11.82
CA ALA A 58 -19.81 -1.23 11.08
C ALA A 58 -19.65 -1.35 9.56
N VAL A 59 -18.46 -1.08 9.01
CA VAL A 59 -18.26 -0.94 7.56
C VAL A 59 -17.20 -1.90 7.05
N VAL A 60 -15.96 -1.77 7.52
CA VAL A 60 -14.82 -2.45 6.90
C VAL A 60 -14.90 -3.96 7.09
N LYS A 61 -15.20 -4.44 8.30
CA LYS A 61 -15.27 -5.87 8.62
C LYS A 61 -16.40 -6.59 7.87
N PRO A 62 -17.67 -6.11 7.86
CA PRO A 62 -18.74 -6.75 7.08
C PRO A 62 -18.48 -6.74 5.57
N TYR A 63 -17.98 -5.63 5.02
CA TYR A 63 -17.60 -5.54 3.60
C TYR A 63 -16.52 -6.58 3.26
N SER A 64 -15.47 -6.63 4.08
CA SER A 64 -14.34 -7.54 3.87
C SER A 64 -14.77 -9.00 3.91
N LYS A 65 -15.67 -9.40 4.83
CA LYS A 65 -16.22 -10.77 4.85
C LYS A 65 -16.94 -11.12 3.55
N THR A 66 -17.78 -10.21 3.05
CA THR A 66 -18.51 -10.39 1.78
C THR A 66 -17.55 -10.59 0.61
N MET A 67 -16.50 -9.76 0.53
CA MET A 67 -15.51 -9.84 -0.54
C MET A 67 -14.64 -11.09 -0.43
N ILE A 68 -14.20 -11.45 0.78
CA ILE A 68 -13.43 -12.68 1.02
C ILE A 68 -14.26 -13.90 0.63
N ASP A 69 -15.52 -14.01 1.04
CA ASP A 69 -16.40 -15.13 0.68
C ASP A 69 -16.57 -15.23 -0.85
N LEU A 70 -16.69 -14.10 -1.54
CA LEU A 70 -16.77 -14.07 -3.00
C LEU A 70 -15.46 -14.52 -3.66
N ILE A 71 -14.32 -13.95 -3.25
CA ILE A 71 -13.00 -14.31 -3.78
C ILE A 71 -12.73 -15.80 -3.54
N ARG A 72 -13.01 -16.30 -2.34
CA ARG A 72 -12.79 -17.70 -1.95
C ARG A 72 -13.67 -18.69 -2.71
N LYS A 73 -14.65 -18.26 -3.50
CA LYS A 73 -15.31 -19.15 -4.48
C LYS A 73 -14.38 -19.55 -5.63
N TYR A 74 -13.47 -18.66 -6.02
CA TYR A 74 -12.58 -18.82 -7.17
C TYR A 74 -11.12 -19.06 -6.77
N ASP A 75 -10.68 -18.48 -5.66
CA ASP A 75 -9.29 -18.56 -5.20
C ASP A 75 -9.22 -18.94 -3.73
N LYS A 76 -8.77 -20.17 -3.46
CA LYS A 76 -8.74 -20.75 -2.11
C LYS A 76 -7.57 -20.28 -1.26
N ASN A 77 -6.49 -19.79 -1.87
CA ASN A 77 -5.17 -19.79 -1.21
C ASN A 77 -4.45 -18.44 -1.25
N ASN A 78 -4.72 -17.56 -2.21
CA ASN A 78 -3.98 -16.29 -2.26
C ASN A 78 -4.22 -15.46 -0.99
N VAL A 79 -3.17 -14.74 -0.57
CA VAL A 79 -3.26 -13.80 0.55
C VAL A 79 -4.22 -12.68 0.17
N ILE A 80 -5.16 -12.38 1.05
CA ILE A 80 -6.03 -11.21 0.94
C ILE A 80 -5.59 -10.22 2.00
N ILE A 81 -5.27 -8.99 1.58
CA ILE A 81 -4.91 -7.89 2.47
C ILE A 81 -6.16 -7.01 2.65
N VAL A 82 -6.61 -6.89 3.89
CA VAL A 82 -7.83 -6.15 4.26
C VAL A 82 -7.45 -4.78 4.78
N GLY A 83 -8.06 -3.73 4.23
CA GLY A 83 -7.90 -2.35 4.73
C GLY A 83 -8.28 -2.21 6.21
N THR A 84 -7.76 -1.17 6.86
CA THR A 84 -8.13 -0.79 8.22
C THR A 84 -8.67 0.65 8.25
N PRO A 85 -9.49 1.03 9.23
CA PRO A 85 -10.04 2.38 9.30
C PRO A 85 -8.98 3.48 9.33
N ASN A 86 -9.43 4.72 9.04
CA ASN A 86 -8.63 5.94 9.15
C ASN A 86 -7.38 5.87 8.26
N TRP A 87 -7.58 5.68 6.95
CA TRP A 87 -6.51 5.52 5.94
C TRP A 87 -5.50 4.42 6.32
N ASP A 88 -6.01 3.23 6.65
CA ASP A 88 -5.21 2.08 7.06
C ASP A 88 -4.30 2.33 8.29
N GLN A 89 -4.76 3.10 9.28
CA GLN A 89 -3.95 3.43 10.47
C GLN A 89 -4.41 2.75 11.75
N ASP A 90 -5.67 2.38 11.86
CA ASP A 90 -6.29 1.90 13.10
C ASP A 90 -6.13 0.38 13.32
N VAL A 91 -4.93 -0.13 13.05
CA VAL A 91 -4.57 -1.55 13.20
C VAL A 91 -4.67 -2.04 14.65
N ASP A 92 -4.48 -1.17 15.65
CA ASP A 92 -4.61 -1.49 17.06
C ASP A 92 -6.06 -1.72 17.49
N ILE A 93 -7.01 -1.09 16.80
CA ILE A 93 -8.45 -1.34 16.95
C ILE A 93 -8.80 -2.69 16.31
N VAL A 94 -8.35 -2.89 15.06
CA VAL A 94 -8.63 -4.12 14.30
C VAL A 94 -8.05 -5.36 14.99
N ALA A 95 -6.86 -5.24 15.60
CA ALA A 95 -6.22 -6.33 16.33
C ALA A 95 -7.03 -6.88 17.51
N LYS A 96 -7.97 -6.11 18.06
CA LYS A 96 -8.86 -6.55 19.15
C LYS A 96 -10.05 -7.38 18.66
N SER A 97 -10.38 -7.26 17.37
CA SER A 97 -11.54 -7.92 16.76
C SER A 97 -11.21 -8.34 15.31
N PRO A 98 -10.16 -9.14 15.07
CA PRO A 98 -9.80 -9.53 13.71
C PRO A 98 -10.90 -10.38 13.06
N LEU A 99 -10.81 -10.55 11.75
CA LEU A 99 -11.58 -11.55 11.01
C LEU A 99 -11.17 -12.96 11.48
N THR A 100 -12.16 -13.79 11.78
CA THR A 100 -12.00 -15.19 12.19
C THR A 100 -12.69 -16.11 11.20
N GLY A 101 -12.26 -17.37 11.12
CA GLY A 101 -12.82 -18.36 10.19
C GLY A 101 -12.25 -18.31 8.76
N TYR A 102 -11.26 -17.45 8.51
CA TYR A 102 -10.57 -17.33 7.23
C TYR A 102 -9.08 -17.62 7.38
N SER A 103 -8.48 -18.21 6.35
CA SER A 103 -7.03 -18.37 6.22
C SER A 103 -6.45 -17.36 5.23
N ASN A 104 -5.14 -17.13 5.34
CA ASN A 104 -4.36 -16.26 4.46
C ASN A 104 -4.92 -14.84 4.38
N ILE A 105 -5.25 -14.26 5.55
CA ILE A 105 -5.67 -12.88 5.70
C ILE A 105 -4.55 -12.08 6.37
N ALA A 106 -4.20 -10.94 5.79
CA ALA A 106 -3.37 -9.91 6.40
C ALA A 106 -4.14 -8.58 6.43
N TYR A 107 -3.61 -7.60 7.16
CA TYR A 107 -4.24 -6.29 7.33
C TYR A 107 -3.31 -5.19 6.84
N SER A 108 -3.89 -4.27 6.08
CA SER A 108 -3.16 -3.13 5.52
C SER A 108 -2.82 -2.13 6.62
N PHE A 109 -1.61 -1.57 6.53
CA PHE A 109 -1.14 -0.51 7.39
C PHE A 109 -0.42 0.55 6.56
N HIS A 110 -0.79 1.82 6.65
CA HIS A 110 -0.16 2.90 5.89
C HIS A 110 0.56 3.89 6.79
N PHE A 111 1.70 4.41 6.31
CA PHE A 111 2.35 5.53 6.98
C PHE A 111 3.11 6.46 6.05
N TYR A 112 3.18 7.73 6.43
CA TYR A 112 3.95 8.76 5.74
C TYR A 112 4.89 9.42 6.74
N ALA A 113 6.20 9.21 6.57
CA ALA A 113 7.19 9.59 7.59
C ALA A 113 7.29 11.09 7.85
N GLY A 114 6.76 11.93 6.95
CA GLY A 114 6.62 13.38 7.17
C GLY A 114 5.50 13.77 8.13
N THR A 115 4.56 12.86 8.42
CA THR A 115 3.39 13.11 9.30
C THR A 115 3.34 12.14 10.47
N HIS A 116 3.61 10.86 10.20
CA HIS A 116 3.39 9.77 11.13
C HIS A 116 4.69 9.37 11.81
N SER A 117 4.71 9.51 13.13
CA SER A 117 5.89 9.28 13.96
C SER A 117 5.66 8.17 15.00
N ASP A 118 6.18 8.34 16.21
CA ASP A 118 6.15 7.29 17.23
C ASP A 118 4.73 6.93 17.70
N TRP A 119 3.79 7.88 17.62
CA TRP A 119 2.40 7.63 17.96
C TRP A 119 1.77 6.56 17.06
N LEU A 120 2.04 6.59 15.74
CA LEU A 120 1.49 5.60 14.81
C LEU A 120 2.28 4.28 14.90
N ARG A 121 3.60 4.36 15.12
CA ARG A 121 4.40 3.15 15.43
C ARG A 121 3.88 2.43 16.67
N THR A 122 3.39 3.16 17.66
CA THR A 122 2.81 2.57 18.88
C THR A 122 1.53 1.77 18.57
N LYS A 123 0.69 2.24 17.65
CA LYS A 123 -0.46 1.46 17.15
C LYS A 123 0.01 0.16 16.48
N ALA A 124 0.96 0.23 15.56
CA ALA A 124 1.52 -0.95 14.89
C ALA A 124 2.16 -1.95 15.87
N LYS A 125 2.95 -1.47 16.86
CA LYS A 125 3.51 -2.31 17.92
C LYS A 125 2.43 -3.02 18.73
N THR A 126 1.35 -2.32 19.08
CA THR A 126 0.21 -2.89 19.81
C THR A 126 -0.47 -3.98 19.00
N ALA A 127 -0.74 -3.72 17.72
CA ALA A 127 -1.36 -4.70 16.81
C ALA A 127 -0.48 -5.96 16.62
N TYR A 128 0.83 -5.77 16.47
CA TYR A 128 1.79 -6.88 16.37
C TYR A 128 1.82 -7.73 17.64
N GLN A 129 1.82 -7.09 18.82
CA GLN A 129 1.79 -7.80 20.11
C GLN A 129 0.50 -8.60 20.32
N LEU A 130 -0.61 -8.14 19.74
CA LEU A 130 -1.89 -8.86 19.71
C LEU A 130 -1.94 -9.95 18.63
N GLY A 131 -0.88 -10.12 17.84
CA GLY A 131 -0.75 -11.19 16.84
C GLY A 131 -1.43 -10.89 15.49
N LEU A 132 -1.72 -9.62 15.18
CA LEU A 132 -2.34 -9.25 13.89
C LEU A 132 -1.31 -9.35 12.75
N PRO A 133 -1.54 -10.18 11.70
CA PRO A 133 -0.67 -10.22 10.54
C PRO A 133 -0.84 -8.94 9.70
N MET A 134 0.20 -8.13 9.59
CA MET A 134 0.13 -6.84 8.89
C MET A 134 1.03 -6.80 7.65
N PHE A 135 0.61 -6.01 6.66
CA PHE A 135 1.36 -5.68 5.45
C PHE A 135 1.29 -4.18 5.23
N VAL A 136 2.43 -3.52 5.07
CA VAL A 136 2.47 -2.09 4.73
C VAL A 136 2.27 -1.89 3.24
N THR A 137 1.02 -1.86 2.78
CA THR A 137 0.73 -1.79 1.33
C THR A 137 1.03 -0.41 0.73
N GLU A 138 1.26 0.59 1.57
CA GLU A 138 1.66 1.92 1.14
C GLU A 138 2.50 2.63 2.22
N TYR A 139 3.60 3.23 1.81
CA TYR A 139 4.29 4.22 2.64
C TYR A 139 5.04 5.26 1.81
N GLY A 140 5.26 6.43 2.40
CA GLY A 140 6.09 7.49 1.82
C GLY A 140 6.99 8.16 2.86
N SER A 141 7.94 8.97 2.40
CA SER A 141 8.81 9.75 3.28
C SER A 141 8.32 11.18 3.53
N TYR A 142 7.36 11.66 2.76
CA TYR A 142 6.81 13.01 2.78
C TYR A 142 5.57 13.09 3.68
N SER A 143 4.87 14.23 3.68
CA SER A 143 3.67 14.45 4.50
C SER A 143 2.42 13.81 3.85
N ALA A 144 1.60 13.14 4.63
CA ALA A 144 0.30 12.60 4.19
C ALA A 144 -0.66 13.69 3.69
N ASN A 145 -0.49 14.93 4.16
CA ASN A 145 -1.42 16.03 3.90
C ASN A 145 -0.94 17.00 2.80
N SER A 146 0.30 16.86 2.33
CA SER A 146 0.88 17.76 1.34
C SER A 146 2.13 17.18 0.71
N ASN A 147 2.18 17.23 -0.61
CA ASN A 147 3.34 16.85 -1.40
C ASN A 147 4.43 17.95 -1.43
N ASP A 148 4.21 19.10 -0.76
CA ASP A 148 5.17 20.22 -0.70
C ASP A 148 6.07 20.18 0.55
N VAL A 149 5.74 19.34 1.53
CA VAL A 149 6.53 19.21 2.76
C VAL A 149 7.70 18.26 2.51
N ALA A 150 8.90 18.72 2.89
CA ALA A 150 10.14 17.98 2.69
C ALA A 150 10.11 16.56 3.29
N SER A 151 10.71 15.64 2.54
CA SER A 151 10.93 14.24 2.93
C SER A 151 11.64 14.11 4.29
N ASN A 152 11.10 13.27 5.17
CA ASN A 152 11.67 12.93 6.48
C ASN A 152 12.32 11.54 6.47
N LEU A 153 13.49 11.45 5.83
CA LEU A 153 14.24 10.19 5.72
C LEU A 153 14.73 9.64 7.07
N LYS A 154 14.95 10.51 8.06
CA LYS A 154 15.34 10.09 9.42
C LYS A 154 14.22 9.31 10.09
N GLU A 155 12.99 9.80 9.96
CA GLU A 155 11.82 9.12 10.49
C GLU A 155 11.51 7.83 9.71
N LEU A 156 11.68 7.85 8.39
CA LEU A 156 11.54 6.65 7.55
C LEU A 156 12.53 5.55 7.96
N ALA A 157 13.75 5.90 8.36
CA ALA A 157 14.70 4.91 8.89
C ALA A 157 14.23 4.27 10.21
N LEU A 158 13.50 4.99 11.06
CA LEU A 158 12.88 4.41 12.26
C LEU A 158 11.72 3.48 11.92
N TRP A 159 10.94 3.83 10.89
CA TRP A 159 9.90 2.94 10.34
C TRP A 159 10.50 1.65 9.81
N TYR A 160 11.58 1.72 9.01
CA TYR A 160 12.26 0.51 8.54
C TYR A 160 12.72 -0.41 9.66
N LYS A 161 13.32 0.15 10.72
CA LYS A 161 13.70 -0.65 11.89
C LYS A 161 12.50 -1.41 12.49
N LEU A 162 11.35 -0.76 12.59
CA LEU A 162 10.14 -1.40 13.13
C LEU A 162 9.62 -2.49 12.19
N VAL A 163 9.35 -2.16 10.92
CA VAL A 163 8.74 -3.10 9.97
C VAL A 163 9.63 -4.33 9.75
N ASP A 164 10.95 -4.13 9.65
CA ASP A 164 11.92 -5.23 9.52
C ASP A 164 11.92 -6.10 10.80
N SER A 165 11.92 -5.49 12.00
CA SER A 165 11.90 -6.24 13.28
C SER A 165 10.64 -7.09 13.49
N GLN A 166 9.55 -6.73 12.80
CA GLN A 166 8.26 -7.40 12.88
C GLN A 166 7.99 -8.29 11.65
N SER A 167 8.98 -8.44 10.76
CA SER A 167 8.85 -9.18 9.50
C SER A 167 7.65 -8.73 8.64
N MET A 168 7.32 -7.44 8.70
CA MET A 168 6.24 -6.86 7.91
C MET A 168 6.76 -6.53 6.51
N SER A 169 6.06 -7.00 5.49
CA SER A 169 6.33 -6.60 4.10
C SER A 169 5.86 -5.17 3.85
N TYR A 170 6.47 -4.47 2.89
CA TYR A 170 6.17 -3.08 2.58
C TYR A 170 6.31 -2.71 1.09
N THR A 171 5.44 -1.81 0.62
CA THR A 171 5.46 -1.24 -0.73
C THR A 171 5.45 0.28 -0.71
N ALA A 172 6.38 0.89 -1.43
CA ALA A 172 6.64 2.33 -1.40
C ALA A 172 5.79 3.09 -2.42
N TRP A 173 5.27 4.25 -2.03
CA TRP A 173 4.53 5.16 -2.89
C TRP A 173 5.44 6.28 -3.44
N HIS A 174 5.64 6.45 -4.75
CA HIS A 174 5.18 5.57 -5.84
C HIS A 174 6.04 5.70 -7.10
N VAL A 175 5.90 4.73 -8.00
CA VAL A 175 6.54 4.73 -9.32
C VAL A 175 5.77 5.66 -10.27
N ALA A 176 6.18 6.93 -10.29
CA ALA A 176 5.71 7.95 -11.21
C ALA A 176 6.80 8.97 -11.50
N ASP A 177 6.59 9.76 -12.55
CA ASP A 177 7.43 10.87 -13.00
C ASP A 177 6.71 12.23 -12.90
N LEU A 178 5.78 12.34 -11.94
CA LEU A 178 5.13 13.59 -11.63
C LEU A 178 6.12 14.54 -10.96
N ASN A 179 5.93 15.84 -11.14
CA ASN A 179 6.76 16.85 -10.48
C ASN A 179 6.34 17.06 -9.02
N GLU A 180 6.50 16.02 -8.20
CA GLU A 180 6.15 16.00 -6.77
C GLU A 180 7.11 15.13 -5.94
N GLN A 181 7.14 15.37 -4.62
CA GLN A 181 8.10 14.72 -3.71
C GLN A 181 7.95 13.20 -3.60
N SER A 182 6.74 12.69 -3.87
CA SER A 182 6.36 11.27 -3.82
C SER A 182 6.84 10.46 -5.04
N SER A 183 7.25 11.14 -6.12
CA SER A 183 7.64 10.48 -7.36
C SER A 183 9.03 9.89 -7.24
N MET A 184 9.16 8.59 -7.53
CA MET A 184 10.45 7.91 -7.56
C MET A 184 11.29 8.31 -8.78
N LEU A 185 10.66 8.72 -9.88
CA LEU A 185 11.33 9.04 -11.13
C LEU A 185 11.38 10.55 -11.37
N THR A 186 12.45 11.02 -12.00
CA THR A 186 12.55 12.40 -12.48
C THR A 186 11.53 12.67 -13.57
N SER A 187 10.95 13.88 -13.59
CA SER A 187 9.85 14.20 -14.50
C SER A 187 10.20 14.06 -15.99
N GLY A 188 9.30 13.42 -16.75
CA GLY A 188 9.46 13.20 -18.19
C GLY A 188 10.44 12.09 -18.54
N VAL A 189 10.76 11.18 -17.63
CA VAL A 189 11.64 10.05 -17.92
C VAL A 189 11.03 9.18 -19.03
N ALA A 190 11.85 8.81 -20.01
CA ALA A 190 11.43 7.88 -21.05
C ALA A 190 11.30 6.46 -20.48
N ILE A 191 10.35 5.68 -21.00
CA ILE A 191 10.04 4.32 -20.48
C ILE A 191 11.27 3.39 -20.49
N ASN A 192 12.16 3.53 -21.47
CA ASN A 192 13.40 2.74 -21.56
C ASN A 192 14.46 3.09 -20.50
N ASN A 193 14.25 4.17 -19.75
CA ASN A 193 15.16 4.69 -18.74
C ASN A 193 14.65 4.48 -17.30
N ILE A 194 13.47 3.90 -17.09
CA ILE A 194 12.88 3.75 -15.74
C ILE A 194 13.72 2.88 -14.79
N CYS A 195 14.57 2.00 -15.33
CA CYS A 195 15.49 1.17 -14.55
C CYS A 195 16.87 1.80 -14.35
N ASN A 196 17.14 2.97 -14.94
CA ASN A 196 18.43 3.63 -14.83
C ASN A 196 18.45 4.53 -13.57
N PRO A 197 19.34 4.26 -12.59
CA PRO A 197 19.40 5.04 -11.35
C PRO A 197 19.67 6.53 -11.52
N ALA A 198 20.17 6.97 -12.69
CA ALA A 198 20.37 8.39 -13.01
C ALA A 198 19.04 9.18 -13.11
N TYR A 199 17.92 8.50 -13.33
CA TYR A 199 16.59 9.10 -13.43
C TYR A 199 15.73 8.87 -12.18
N LEU A 200 16.35 8.46 -11.07
CA LEU A 200 15.68 8.40 -9.78
C LEU A 200 15.76 9.76 -9.08
N THR A 201 14.67 10.17 -8.45
CA THR A 201 14.68 11.28 -7.49
C THR A 201 15.49 10.91 -6.24
N THR A 202 15.74 11.88 -5.36
CA THR A 202 16.35 11.59 -4.04
C THR A 202 15.55 10.55 -3.25
N TYR A 203 14.21 10.62 -3.32
CA TYR A 203 13.32 9.63 -2.71
C TYR A 203 13.45 8.27 -3.40
N GLY A 204 13.32 8.23 -4.74
CA GLY A 204 13.44 6.99 -5.51
C GLY A 204 14.75 6.26 -5.29
N LYS A 205 15.87 7.00 -5.21
CA LYS A 205 17.18 6.43 -4.91
C LYS A 205 17.23 5.82 -3.51
N TYR A 206 16.68 6.50 -2.50
CA TYR A 206 16.63 5.99 -1.13
C TYR A 206 15.82 4.68 -1.04
N ILE A 207 14.68 4.60 -1.72
CA ILE A 207 13.87 3.38 -1.79
C ILE A 207 14.62 2.27 -2.53
N TYR A 208 15.20 2.56 -3.69
CA TYR A 208 15.97 1.61 -4.49
C TYR A 208 17.12 0.99 -3.69
N ASP A 209 17.92 1.82 -3.02
CA ASP A 209 19.05 1.36 -2.19
C ASP A 209 18.56 0.51 -1.00
N LYS A 210 17.45 0.91 -0.36
CA LYS A 210 16.83 0.10 0.71
C LYS A 210 16.41 -1.27 0.18
N LEU A 211 15.64 -1.34 -0.91
CA LEU A 211 15.13 -2.61 -1.44
C LEU A 211 16.27 -3.55 -1.86
N LYS A 212 17.34 -3.03 -2.48
CA LYS A 212 18.53 -3.83 -2.83
C LYS A 212 19.31 -4.36 -1.63
N SER A 213 19.23 -3.68 -0.49
CA SER A 213 19.85 -4.15 0.75
C SER A 213 19.08 -5.31 1.41
N GLN A 214 17.84 -5.56 1.02
CA GLN A 214 17.00 -6.60 1.63
C GLN A 214 17.27 -7.97 1.00
N ASN A 215 17.26 -9.01 1.84
CA ASN A 215 17.25 -10.39 1.36
C ASN A 215 15.82 -10.78 0.98
N ASN A 216 15.37 -10.30 -0.18
CA ASN A 216 13.99 -10.41 -0.64
C ASN A 216 13.71 -11.69 -1.46
N GLY A 217 14.66 -12.62 -1.54
CA GLY A 217 14.53 -13.86 -2.33
C GLY A 217 14.48 -13.65 -3.85
N VAL A 218 14.62 -12.40 -4.33
CA VAL A 218 14.66 -12.05 -5.75
C VAL A 218 16.10 -11.75 -6.14
N SER A 219 16.73 -12.65 -6.89
CA SER A 219 17.99 -12.33 -7.55
C SER A 219 17.68 -11.51 -8.81
N CYS A 220 17.94 -10.21 -8.79
CA CYS A 220 17.93 -9.41 -10.01
C CYS A 220 18.98 -9.98 -10.98
N ARG A 221 18.54 -10.67 -12.03
CA ARG A 221 19.38 -11.02 -13.18
C ARG A 221 19.34 -9.84 -14.13
N GLY A 222 20.06 -8.76 -13.79
CA GLY A 222 20.17 -7.54 -14.58
C GLY A 222 21.48 -6.86 -14.28
#